data_AF-A0AAV7WGM7-F1
#
_entry.id   AF-A0AAV7WGM7-F1
#
_cell.length_a   1.000
_cell.length_b   1.000
_cell.length_c   1.000
_cell.angle_alpha   90.00
_cell.angle_beta   90.00
_cell.angle_gamma   90.00
#
_symmetry.space_group_name_H-M   'P 1'
#
loop_
_entity.id
_entity.type
_entity.pdbx_description
1 polymer ?
#
loop_
_entity_poly.entity_id
_entity_poly.type
_entity_poly.pdbx_seq_one_letter_code
_entity_poly.pdbx_strand_id
1 'polypeptide(L)'
;MAAQGGATGRSARVRDLQPPEFQVYSAPTRPATRWKRWLRYLENYFQLTEVTDPCTKRAALLRLAGVELQELFDSLPDTGGASDYEKAASALTAHFRAQVNPDLEELTFRRARQQRGEAMLEFHWRLVGLASSCEFVDAAREIRMQVILGCRSDEFRTEILCKRGIPLESILGAARAWEQADELSAHLRRQLRVEEAAAQSLPPALEEARAAPTRGKHCTHCGGSGPHRNQCPARGATCGNCGKMNHYARVCQSRRRTHHR
;
A
#
# COMPACT_ATOMS: atom_id res chain seq x y z
N MET A 1 22.00 27.61 59.36
CA MET A 1 23.01 26.78 58.68
C MET A 1 22.42 26.30 57.37
N ALA A 2 23.09 26.64 56.27
CA ALA A 2 22.56 26.61 54.91
C ALA A 2 22.32 25.18 54.40
N ALA A 3 21.18 24.99 53.75
CA ALA A 3 20.87 23.83 52.94
C ALA A 3 21.73 23.85 51.66
N GLN A 4 22.67 22.91 51.55
CA GLN A 4 23.35 22.62 50.29
C GLN A 4 22.53 21.58 49.54
N GLY A 5 21.73 22.03 48.57
CA GLY A 5 20.90 21.18 47.71
C GLY A 5 21.29 21.32 46.24
N GLY A 6 21.79 20.23 45.65
CA GLY A 6 21.25 19.72 44.39
C GLY A 6 21.59 20.40 43.05
N ALA A 7 22.73 21.08 42.87
CA ALA A 7 23.09 21.66 41.57
C ALA A 7 23.83 20.71 40.60
N THR A 8 24.39 19.59 41.07
CA THR A 8 25.36 18.78 40.29
C THR A 8 24.72 17.74 39.36
N GLY A 9 23.49 17.29 39.61
CA GLY A 9 22.83 16.24 38.82
C GLY A 9 22.13 16.71 37.53
N ARG A 10 21.73 17.98 37.46
CA ARG A 10 21.00 18.55 36.30
C ARG A 10 21.95 18.86 35.13
N SER A 11 23.19 19.26 35.42
CA SER A 11 24.21 19.61 34.41
C SER A 11 24.72 18.40 33.61
N ALA A 12 24.82 17.22 34.22
CA ALA A 12 25.28 16.01 33.54
C ALA A 12 24.26 15.49 32.50
N ARG A 13 22.96 15.48 32.84
CA ARG A 13 21.89 15.01 31.93
C ARG A 13 21.64 15.93 30.73
N VAL A 14 22.08 17.18 30.80
CA VAL A 14 21.93 18.17 29.72
C VAL A 14 23.01 18.02 28.65
N ARG A 15 24.19 17.49 28.99
CA ARG A 15 25.26 17.24 28.00
C ARG A 15 24.88 16.14 27.00
N ASP A 16 24.07 15.17 27.42
CA ASP A 16 23.59 14.09 26.55
C ASP A 16 22.54 14.59 25.52
N LEU A 17 22.07 15.83 25.65
CA LEU A 17 21.09 16.46 24.75
C LEU A 17 21.74 17.38 23.71
N GLN A 18 23.06 17.36 23.58
CA GLN A 18 23.76 18.17 22.59
C GLN A 18 23.29 17.80 21.17
N PRO A 19 23.06 18.79 20.29
CA PRO A 19 22.78 18.51 18.90
C PRO A 19 23.99 17.78 18.27
N PRO A 20 23.76 16.81 17.37
CA PRO A 20 24.87 16.20 16.63
C PRO A 20 25.58 17.26 15.82
N GLU A 21 26.87 17.06 15.53
CA GLU A 21 27.63 17.97 14.67
C GLU A 21 26.95 18.14 13.31
N PHE A 22 27.01 19.36 12.77
CA PHE A 22 26.43 19.65 11.48
C PHE A 22 27.38 19.17 10.38
N GLN A 23 26.97 18.11 9.68
CA GLN A 23 27.75 17.59 8.56
C GLN A 23 27.58 18.55 7.37
N VAL A 24 28.60 19.28 6.92
CA VAL A 24 28.42 20.25 5.83
C VAL A 24 28.18 19.54 4.49
N TYR A 25 28.94 18.47 4.21
CA TYR A 25 28.99 17.81 2.91
C TYR A 25 28.25 16.47 2.82
N SER A 26 27.44 16.10 3.81
CA SER A 26 26.74 14.81 3.81
C SER A 26 25.63 14.71 2.76
N ALA A 27 25.67 13.65 1.94
CA ALA A 27 24.55 13.16 1.16
C ALA A 27 23.57 12.36 2.06
N PRO A 28 22.26 12.23 1.73
CA PRO A 28 21.59 12.58 0.47
C PRO A 28 20.65 13.80 0.55
N THR A 29 20.60 14.53 1.67
CA THR A 29 19.62 15.62 1.86
C THR A 29 20.23 17.00 1.63
N ARG A 30 19.43 17.92 1.06
CA ARG A 30 19.85 19.28 0.66
C ARG A 30 20.49 20.03 1.84
N PRO A 31 21.63 20.72 1.65
CA PRO A 31 22.30 21.48 2.71
C PRO A 31 21.38 22.46 3.44
N ALA A 32 20.56 23.24 2.71
CA ALA A 32 19.62 24.19 3.31
C ALA A 32 18.56 23.53 4.21
N THR A 33 18.01 22.38 3.79
CA THR A 33 17.01 21.64 4.58
C THR A 33 17.64 21.04 5.84
N ARG A 34 18.85 20.49 5.73
CA ARG A 34 19.61 19.99 6.88
C ARG A 34 19.94 21.12 7.85
N TRP A 35 20.41 22.25 7.34
CA TRP A 35 20.73 23.44 8.12
C TRP A 35 19.53 23.93 8.92
N LYS A 36 18.38 24.14 8.26
CA LYS A 36 17.14 24.56 8.92
C LYS A 36 16.71 23.57 10.03
N ARG A 37 16.84 22.27 9.78
CA ARG A 37 16.53 21.24 10.78
C ARG A 37 17.49 21.34 11.97
N TRP A 38 18.79 21.41 11.71
CA TRP A 38 19.83 21.47 12.74
C TRP A 38 19.72 22.75 13.59
N LEU A 39 19.49 23.90 12.96
CA LEU A 39 19.29 25.18 13.67
C LEU A 39 18.09 25.11 14.62
N ARG A 40 16.99 24.47 14.22
CA ARG A 40 15.85 24.23 15.11
C ARG A 40 16.22 23.33 16.29
N TYR A 41 17.04 22.30 16.09
CA TYR A 41 17.54 21.48 17.19
C TYR A 41 18.40 22.30 18.15
N LEU A 42 19.26 23.18 17.63
CA LEU A 42 20.07 24.09 18.44
C LEU A 42 19.21 25.07 19.25
N GLU A 43 18.17 25.65 18.65
CA GLU A 43 17.25 26.55 19.38
C GLU A 43 16.52 25.82 20.51
N ASN A 44 16.07 24.59 20.26
CA ASN A 44 15.48 23.75 21.30
C ASN A 44 16.49 23.45 22.41
N TYR A 45 17.76 23.21 22.05
CA TYR A 45 18.83 23.02 23.03
C TYR A 45 19.01 24.27 23.89
N PHE A 46 19.06 25.48 23.32
CA PHE A 46 19.15 26.72 24.11
C PHE A 46 17.99 26.90 25.08
N GLN A 47 16.76 26.55 24.67
CA GLN A 47 15.60 26.59 25.55
C GLN A 47 15.73 25.60 26.71
N LEU A 48 16.17 24.38 26.44
CA LEU A 48 16.35 23.33 27.47
C LEU A 48 17.48 23.65 28.44
N THR A 49 18.54 24.33 27.97
CA THR A 49 19.71 24.69 28.78
C THR A 49 19.61 26.08 29.39
N GLU A 50 18.48 26.78 29.20
CA GLU A 50 18.24 28.14 29.70
C GLU A 50 19.32 29.16 29.25
N VAL A 51 19.91 28.96 28.06
CA VAL A 51 20.93 29.86 27.49
C VAL A 51 20.24 31.04 26.81
N THR A 52 20.37 32.22 27.40
CA THR A 52 19.74 33.45 26.92
C THR A 52 20.74 34.45 26.35
N ASP A 53 21.99 34.43 26.84
CA ASP A 53 23.04 35.35 26.44
C ASP A 53 23.44 35.19 24.96
N PRO A 54 23.36 36.25 24.13
CA PRO A 54 23.70 36.18 22.71
C PRO A 54 25.14 35.77 22.41
N CYS A 55 26.11 36.18 23.24
CA CYS A 55 27.51 35.79 23.07
C CYS A 55 27.68 34.28 23.25
N THR A 56 27.04 33.73 24.30
CA THR A 56 27.05 32.30 24.60
C THR A 56 26.33 31.50 23.52
N LYS A 57 25.20 31.99 23.00
CA LYS A 57 24.50 31.37 21.85
C LYS A 57 25.38 31.31 20.61
N ARG A 58 26.07 32.41 20.26
CA ARG A 58 26.99 32.46 19.12
C ARG A 58 28.16 31.50 19.30
N ALA A 59 28.78 31.47 20.48
CA ALA A 59 29.87 30.54 20.77
C ALA A 59 29.41 29.08 20.68
N ALA A 60 28.22 28.77 21.20
CA ALA A 60 27.64 27.43 21.14
C ALA A 60 27.26 27.03 19.70
N LEU A 61 26.71 27.94 18.89
CA LEU A 61 26.43 27.72 17.48
C LEU A 61 27.67 27.21 16.74
N LEU A 62 28.78 27.94 16.85
CA LEU A 62 30.02 27.61 16.17
C LEU A 62 30.64 26.33 16.78
N ARG A 63 30.67 26.21 18.11
CA ARG A 63 31.31 25.07 18.79
C ARG A 63 30.61 23.74 18.56
N LEU A 64 29.28 23.73 18.57
CA LEU A 64 28.45 22.51 18.44
C LEU A 64 28.22 22.13 16.98
N ALA A 65 28.29 23.10 16.05
CA ALA A 65 28.18 22.79 14.64
C ALA A 65 29.38 21.99 14.10
N GLY A 66 30.57 22.15 14.70
CA GLY A 66 31.78 21.46 14.30
C GLY A 66 32.74 22.36 13.49
N VAL A 67 33.96 21.86 13.28
CA VAL A 67 35.07 22.63 12.69
C VAL A 67 34.78 23.04 11.24
N GLU A 68 34.19 22.15 10.44
CA GLU A 68 33.86 22.43 9.04
C GLU A 68 32.93 23.66 8.89
N LEU A 69 31.94 23.80 9.78
CA LEU A 69 31.05 24.95 9.75
C LEU A 69 31.76 26.22 10.22
N GLN A 70 32.70 26.13 11.15
CA GLN A 70 33.49 27.28 11.61
C GLN A 70 34.36 27.83 10.48
N GLU A 71 35.08 26.95 9.77
CA GLU A 71 35.88 27.34 8.61
C GLU A 71 35.02 28.00 7.52
N LEU A 72 33.83 27.43 7.28
CA LEU A 72 32.85 28.05 6.39
C LEU A 72 32.42 29.43 6.90
N PHE A 73 32.09 29.55 8.18
CA PHE A 73 31.63 30.78 8.80
C PHE A 73 32.66 31.92 8.72
N ASP A 74 33.94 31.60 8.93
CA ASP A 74 35.04 32.56 8.84
C ASP A 74 35.23 33.11 7.41
N SER A 75 34.78 32.36 6.40
CA SER A 75 34.78 32.81 5.00
C SER A 75 33.60 33.72 4.64
N LEU A 76 32.56 33.81 5.48
CA LEU A 76 31.35 34.59 5.18
C LEU A 76 31.54 36.08 5.50
N PRO A 77 31.05 36.99 4.63
CA PRO A 77 30.98 38.40 4.95
C PRO A 77 29.87 38.70 5.97
N ASP A 78 29.97 39.84 6.66
CA ASP A 78 28.89 40.44 7.45
C ASP A 78 28.27 39.55 8.54
N THR A 79 29.09 38.72 9.19
CA THR A 79 28.62 37.79 10.23
C THR A 79 28.30 38.43 11.59
N GLY A 80 28.44 39.75 11.73
CA GLY A 80 28.17 40.48 12.97
C GLY A 80 29.24 40.33 14.04
N GLY A 81 29.08 41.06 15.15
CA GLY A 81 30.01 41.04 16.29
C GLY A 81 29.87 39.80 17.19
N ALA A 82 30.68 39.74 18.24
CA ALA A 82 30.70 38.62 19.20
C ALA A 82 29.34 38.37 19.90
N SER A 83 28.51 39.40 20.02
CA SER A 83 27.16 39.35 20.60
C SER A 83 26.04 39.17 19.57
N ASP A 84 26.34 39.10 18.27
CA ASP A 84 25.32 39.08 17.21
C ASP A 84 25.00 37.63 16.78
N TYR A 85 24.32 36.87 17.64
CA TYR A 85 23.87 35.52 17.31
C TYR A 85 22.94 35.49 16.08
N GLU A 86 21.95 36.38 16.05
CA GLU A 86 20.95 36.43 14.97
C GLU A 86 21.58 36.70 13.59
N LYS A 87 22.59 37.58 13.54
CA LYS A 87 23.34 37.82 12.30
C LYS A 87 24.18 36.63 11.89
N ALA A 88 24.82 35.95 12.85
CA ALA A 88 25.58 34.73 12.57
C ALA A 88 24.69 33.63 11.96
N ALA A 89 23.56 33.36 12.61
CA ALA A 89 22.59 32.36 12.15
C ALA A 89 21.99 32.76 10.79
N SER A 90 21.71 34.05 10.58
CA SER A 90 21.21 34.57 9.30
C SER A 90 22.22 34.46 8.17
N ALA A 91 23.50 34.76 8.41
CA ALA A 91 24.57 34.65 7.41
C ALA A 91 24.75 33.21 6.94
N LEU A 92 24.79 32.25 7.86
CA LEU A 92 24.85 30.83 7.54
C LEU A 92 23.59 30.35 6.79
N THR A 93 22.41 30.78 7.24
CA THR A 93 21.14 30.47 6.57
C THR A 93 21.11 31.01 5.15
N ALA A 94 21.57 32.24 4.94
CA ALA A 94 21.66 32.86 3.62
C ALA A 94 22.65 32.11 2.71
N HIS A 95 23.82 31.72 3.24
CA HIS A 95 24.80 30.94 2.50
C HIS A 95 24.23 29.63 1.99
N PHE A 96 23.62 28.81 2.87
CA PHE A 96 23.03 27.54 2.44
C PHE A 96 21.82 27.72 1.53
N ARG A 97 21.05 28.80 1.69
CA ARG A 97 19.94 29.14 0.79
C ARG A 97 20.43 29.55 -0.59
N ALA A 98 21.54 30.29 -0.69
CA ALA A 98 22.11 30.72 -1.98
C ALA A 98 22.57 29.55 -2.86
N GLN A 99 22.87 28.39 -2.26
CA GLN A 99 23.19 27.17 -3.00
C GLN A 99 21.96 26.45 -3.58
N VAL A 100 20.75 26.87 -3.21
CA VAL A 100 19.50 26.30 -3.70
C VAL A 100 19.06 27.06 -4.95
N ASN A 101 18.94 26.35 -6.07
CA ASN A 101 18.31 26.90 -7.27
C ASN A 101 16.77 26.75 -7.13
N PRO A 102 16.01 27.84 -6.97
CA PRO A 102 14.56 27.78 -6.74
C PRO A 102 13.82 27.11 -7.91
N ASP A 103 14.25 27.34 -9.15
CA ASP A 103 13.66 26.72 -10.33
C ASP A 103 13.87 25.21 -10.35
N LEU A 104 15.06 24.75 -9.93
CA LEU A 104 15.34 23.32 -9.84
C LEU A 104 14.49 22.63 -8.76
N GLU A 105 14.25 23.31 -7.64
CA GLU A 105 13.40 22.83 -6.56
C GLU A 105 11.94 22.71 -7.01
N GLU A 106 11.42 23.75 -7.67
CA GLU A 106 10.09 23.70 -8.25
C GLU A 106 10.00 22.60 -9.30
N LEU A 107 10.95 22.48 -10.23
CA LEU A 107 10.96 21.41 -11.23
C LEU A 107 10.96 20.02 -10.59
N THR A 108 11.72 19.83 -9.51
CA THR A 108 11.75 18.57 -8.75
C THR A 108 10.37 18.28 -8.14
N PHE A 109 9.73 19.28 -7.54
CA PHE A 109 8.37 19.19 -7.03
C PHE A 109 7.35 18.85 -8.13
N ARG A 110 7.40 19.55 -9.27
CA ARG A 110 6.48 19.36 -10.41
C ARG A 110 6.63 17.99 -11.07
N ARG A 111 7.84 17.40 -11.03
CA ARG A 111 8.10 16.04 -11.53
C ARG A 111 7.69 14.94 -10.57
N ALA A 112 7.42 15.25 -9.30
CA ALA A 112 7.00 14.26 -8.34
C ALA A 112 5.66 13.61 -8.76
N ARG A 113 5.64 12.29 -8.78
CA ARG A 113 4.45 11.45 -9.03
C ARG A 113 4.31 10.44 -7.91
N GLN A 114 3.08 9.99 -7.64
CA GLN A 114 2.80 8.90 -6.72
C GLN A 114 3.52 7.63 -7.22
N GLN A 115 4.30 7.00 -6.35
CA GLN A 115 5.02 5.77 -6.65
C GLN A 115 4.07 4.57 -6.60
N ARG A 116 4.48 3.45 -7.21
CA ARG A 116 3.69 2.23 -7.17
C ARG A 116 3.64 1.68 -5.75
N GLY A 117 2.44 1.55 -5.20
CA GLY A 117 2.22 1.07 -3.83
C GLY A 117 2.41 2.12 -2.75
N GLU A 118 2.74 3.37 -3.10
CA GLU A 118 2.77 4.50 -2.16
C GLU A 118 1.34 4.96 -1.89
N ALA A 119 0.95 5.03 -0.61
CA ALA A 119 -0.35 5.55 -0.24
C ALA A 119 -0.44 7.05 -0.53
N MET A 120 -1.65 7.57 -0.80
CA MET A 120 -1.83 8.99 -1.14
C MET A 120 -1.34 9.92 -0.02
N LEU A 121 -1.52 9.51 1.24
CA LEU A 121 -1.03 10.28 2.39
C LEU A 121 0.51 10.36 2.42
N GLU A 122 1.20 9.26 2.09
CA GLU A 122 2.66 9.23 2.00
C GLU A 122 3.16 10.14 0.87
N PHE A 123 2.49 10.08 -0.29
CA PHE A 123 2.78 10.97 -1.40
C PHE A 123 2.59 12.45 -1.01
N HIS A 124 1.50 12.77 -0.31
CA HIS A 124 1.28 14.11 0.23
C HIS A 124 2.41 14.58 1.15
N TRP A 125 2.85 13.76 2.10
CA TRP A 125 3.95 14.13 3.00
C TRP A 125 5.28 14.33 2.26
N ARG A 126 5.53 13.52 1.22
CA ARG A 126 6.69 13.72 0.35
C ARG A 126 6.61 15.04 -0.41
N LEU A 127 5.43 15.42 -0.91
CA LEU A 127 5.20 16.72 -1.54
C LEU A 127 5.38 17.88 -0.56
N VAL A 128 4.92 17.75 0.70
CA VAL A 128 5.17 18.75 1.76
C VAL A 128 6.67 18.93 1.99
N GLY A 129 7.43 17.84 2.04
CA GLY A 129 8.89 17.89 2.15
C GLY A 129 9.55 18.61 0.98
N LEU A 130 9.12 18.32 -0.25
CA LEU A 130 9.63 18.96 -1.46
C LEU A 130 9.25 20.45 -1.53
N ALA A 131 8.01 20.81 -1.18
CA ALA A 131 7.55 22.19 -1.19
C ALA A 131 8.27 23.08 -0.17
N SER A 132 8.87 22.49 0.89
CA SER A 132 9.59 23.24 1.93
C SER A 132 10.85 23.98 1.45
N SER A 133 11.38 23.59 0.29
CA SER A 133 12.52 24.26 -0.37
C SER A 133 12.10 25.06 -1.61
N CYS A 134 10.81 25.08 -1.96
CA CYS A 134 10.28 25.90 -3.04
C CYS A 134 9.86 27.28 -2.54
N GLU A 135 9.97 28.30 -3.40
CA GLU A 135 9.53 29.68 -3.10
C GLU A 135 8.07 29.91 -3.53
N PHE A 136 7.17 28.99 -3.14
CA PHE A 136 5.76 29.10 -3.48
C PHE A 136 5.07 30.20 -2.67
N VAL A 137 4.25 31.01 -3.36
CA VAL A 137 3.37 31.99 -2.71
C VAL A 137 2.30 31.29 -1.86
N ASP A 138 1.71 30.22 -2.39
CA ASP A 138 0.72 29.39 -1.69
C ASP A 138 1.09 27.91 -1.83
N ALA A 139 1.92 27.44 -0.90
CA ALA A 139 2.37 26.05 -0.89
C ALA A 139 1.21 25.05 -0.76
N ALA A 140 0.13 25.39 -0.05
CA ALA A 140 -1.01 24.50 0.13
C ALA A 140 -1.76 24.29 -1.19
N ARG A 141 -1.97 25.36 -1.97
CA ARG A 141 -2.52 25.28 -3.33
C ARG A 141 -1.63 24.45 -4.24
N GLU A 142 -0.33 24.67 -4.22
CA GLU A 142 0.61 23.93 -5.08
C GLU A 142 0.66 22.44 -4.74
N ILE A 143 0.71 22.10 -3.45
CA ILE A 143 0.63 20.70 -2.98
C ILE A 143 -0.68 20.07 -3.42
N ARG A 144 -1.81 20.76 -3.24
CA ARG A 144 -3.13 20.26 -3.67
C ARG A 144 -3.16 19.97 -5.17
N MET A 145 -2.67 20.89 -5.99
CA MET A 145 -2.62 20.68 -7.43
C MET A 145 -1.69 19.53 -7.81
N GLN A 146 -0.53 19.42 -7.14
CA GLN A 146 0.43 18.37 -7.40
C GLN A 146 -0.05 16.99 -6.95
N VAL A 147 -0.85 16.90 -5.88
CA VAL A 147 -1.55 15.65 -5.49
C VAL A 147 -2.49 15.20 -6.61
N ILE A 148 -3.28 16.12 -7.17
CA ILE A 148 -4.22 15.81 -8.27
C ILE A 148 -3.45 15.39 -9.53
N LEU A 149 -2.47 16.18 -9.96
CA LEU A 149 -1.69 15.91 -11.19
C LEU A 149 -0.78 14.70 -11.06
N GLY A 150 -0.26 14.45 -9.87
CA GLY A 150 0.70 13.40 -9.59
C GLY A 150 0.10 12.08 -9.14
N CYS A 151 -1.22 12.04 -8.90
CA CYS A 151 -1.95 10.82 -8.61
C CYS A 151 -1.81 9.82 -9.78
N ARG A 152 -1.65 8.54 -9.44
CA ARG A 152 -1.51 7.46 -10.42
C ARG A 152 -2.84 7.00 -11.03
N SER A 153 -3.95 7.14 -10.29
CA SER A 153 -5.28 6.70 -10.72
C SER A 153 -5.98 7.81 -11.51
N ASP A 154 -6.19 7.56 -12.80
CA ASP A 154 -6.87 8.50 -13.69
C ASP A 154 -8.36 8.61 -13.37
N GLU A 155 -8.97 7.50 -12.92
CA GLU A 155 -10.35 7.44 -12.46
C GLU A 155 -10.54 8.34 -11.22
N PHE A 156 -9.68 8.18 -10.22
CA PHE A 156 -9.71 9.01 -9.01
C PHE A 156 -9.47 10.48 -9.35
N ARG A 157 -8.47 10.76 -10.19
CA ARG A 157 -8.16 12.13 -10.64
C ARG A 157 -9.36 12.78 -11.34
N THR A 158 -10.05 12.05 -12.20
CA THR A 158 -11.26 12.54 -12.88
C THR A 158 -12.39 12.82 -11.88
N GLU A 159 -12.64 11.91 -10.93
CA GLU A 159 -13.68 12.07 -9.90
C GLU A 159 -13.43 13.33 -9.05
N ILE A 160 -12.18 13.55 -8.63
CA ILE A 160 -11.81 14.74 -7.86
C ILE A 160 -11.99 16.01 -8.68
N LEU A 161 -11.64 16.00 -9.97
CA LEU A 161 -11.79 17.18 -10.86
C LEU A 161 -13.25 17.52 -11.16
N CYS A 162 -14.19 16.56 -11.06
CA CYS A 162 -15.62 16.85 -11.13
C CYS A 162 -16.13 17.68 -9.94
N LYS A 163 -15.42 17.68 -8.80
CA LYS A 163 -15.80 18.41 -7.59
C LYS A 163 -15.16 19.81 -7.60
N ARG A 164 -15.98 20.86 -7.78
CA ARG A 164 -15.50 22.25 -7.78
C ARG A 164 -14.94 22.64 -6.41
N GLY A 165 -13.72 23.17 -6.38
CA GLY A 165 -13.14 23.78 -5.18
C GLY A 165 -12.84 22.82 -4.03
N ILE A 166 -12.67 21.51 -4.31
CA ILE A 166 -12.40 20.52 -3.26
C ILE A 166 -11.07 20.83 -2.52
N PRO A 167 -11.10 20.95 -1.17
CA PRO A 167 -9.92 21.22 -0.37
C PRO A 167 -9.03 19.97 -0.25
N LEU A 168 -7.76 20.17 0.06
CA LEU A 168 -6.75 19.11 0.10
C LEU A 168 -7.14 17.97 1.07
N GLU A 169 -7.66 18.33 2.23
CA GLU A 169 -8.09 17.40 3.28
C GLU A 169 -9.19 16.46 2.78
N SER A 170 -10.14 16.99 1.99
CA SER A 170 -11.19 16.18 1.37
C SER A 170 -10.66 15.28 0.27
N ILE A 171 -9.64 15.71 -0.49
CA ILE A 171 -8.96 14.85 -1.48
C ILE A 171 -8.28 13.68 -0.77
N LEU A 172 -7.55 13.94 0.32
CA LEU A 172 -6.87 12.89 1.10
C LEU A 172 -7.87 11.93 1.75
N GLY A 173 -8.99 12.43 2.25
CA GLY A 173 -10.08 11.61 2.77
C GLY A 173 -10.70 10.71 1.71
N ALA A 174 -10.98 11.25 0.52
CA ALA A 174 -11.50 10.49 -0.60
C ALA A 174 -10.49 9.43 -1.09
N ALA A 175 -9.20 9.78 -1.15
CA ALA A 175 -8.15 8.84 -1.56
C ALA A 175 -8.06 7.64 -0.61
N ARG A 176 -8.10 7.89 0.71
CA ARG A 176 -8.12 6.82 1.71
C ARG A 176 -9.32 5.89 1.54
N ALA A 177 -10.52 6.46 1.31
CA ALA A 177 -11.72 5.66 1.07
C ALA A 177 -11.59 4.82 -0.21
N TRP A 178 -10.99 5.38 -1.26
CA TRP A 178 -10.74 4.71 -2.53
C TRP A 178 -9.73 3.55 -2.37
N GLU A 179 -8.64 3.77 -1.64
CA GLU A 179 -7.63 2.75 -1.34
C GLU A 179 -8.23 1.58 -0.54
N GLN A 180 -9.07 1.86 0.46
CA GLN A 180 -9.78 0.84 1.23
C GLN A 180 -10.77 0.04 0.36
N ALA A 181 -11.50 0.72 -0.52
CA ALA A 181 -12.43 0.07 -1.44
C ALA A 181 -11.72 -0.82 -2.47
N ASP A 182 -10.57 -0.37 -2.99
CA ASP A 182 -9.74 -1.14 -3.91
C ASP A 182 -9.16 -2.39 -3.23
N GLU A 183 -8.65 -2.26 -2.00
CA GLU A 183 -8.15 -3.38 -1.21
C GLU A 183 -9.25 -4.43 -0.95
N LEU A 184 -10.44 -3.98 -0.53
CA LEU A 184 -11.58 -4.86 -0.34
C LEU A 184 -12.00 -5.54 -1.66
N SER A 185 -12.07 -4.79 -2.76
CA SER A 185 -12.39 -5.34 -4.08
C SER A 185 -11.38 -6.40 -4.52
N ALA A 186 -10.08 -6.15 -4.31
CA ALA A 186 -9.02 -7.10 -4.60
C ALA A 186 -9.08 -8.34 -3.70
N HIS A 187 -9.51 -8.20 -2.44
CA HIS A 187 -9.75 -9.33 -1.55
C HIS A 187 -10.93 -10.19 -2.04
N LEU A 188 -12.09 -9.57 -2.32
CA LEU A 188 -13.28 -10.28 -2.83
C LEU A 188 -13.00 -11.00 -4.15
N ARG A 189 -12.29 -10.36 -5.09
CA ARG A 189 -11.88 -10.99 -6.36
C ARG A 189 -10.99 -12.21 -6.14
N ARG A 190 -10.13 -12.21 -5.11
CA ARG A 190 -9.30 -13.37 -4.78
C ARG A 190 -10.14 -14.49 -4.16
N GLN A 191 -11.08 -14.18 -3.28
CA GLN A 191 -11.99 -15.17 -2.69
C GLN A 191 -12.82 -15.87 -3.77
N LEU A 192 -13.44 -15.11 -4.67
CA LEU A 192 -14.23 -15.67 -5.79
C LEU A 192 -13.40 -16.61 -6.66
N ARG A 193 -12.14 -16.26 -6.97
CA ARG A 193 -11.24 -17.15 -7.73
C ARG A 193 -10.93 -18.45 -6.99
N VAL A 194 -10.80 -18.42 -5.67
CA VAL A 194 -10.58 -19.62 -4.85
C VAL A 194 -11.83 -20.49 -4.82
N GLU A 195 -13.02 -19.88 -4.68
CA GLU A 195 -14.30 -20.58 -4.72
C GLU A 195 -14.54 -21.22 -6.09
N GLU A 196 -14.25 -20.52 -7.19
CA GLU A 196 -14.32 -21.04 -8.55
C GLU A 196 -13.34 -22.21 -8.77
N ALA A 197 -12.10 -22.09 -8.29
CA ALA A 197 -11.12 -23.16 -8.38
C ALA A 197 -11.51 -24.38 -7.53
N ALA A 198 -12.08 -24.17 -6.35
CA ALA A 198 -12.61 -25.24 -5.48
C ALA A 198 -13.82 -25.95 -6.12
N ALA A 199 -14.72 -25.20 -6.76
CA ALA A 199 -15.86 -25.76 -7.48
C ALA A 199 -15.42 -26.59 -8.71
N GLN A 200 -14.34 -26.18 -9.40
CA GLN A 200 -13.76 -26.92 -10.53
C GLN A 200 -12.94 -28.14 -10.11
N SER A 201 -12.53 -28.24 -8.85
CA SER A 201 -11.75 -29.36 -8.29
C SER A 201 -12.60 -30.36 -7.50
N LEU A 202 -13.93 -30.36 -7.71
CA LEU A 202 -14.81 -31.44 -7.26
C LEU A 202 -14.22 -32.80 -7.71
N PRO A 203 -14.05 -33.78 -6.78
CA PRO A 203 -13.49 -35.06 -7.13
C PRO A 203 -14.31 -35.75 -8.23
N PRO A 204 -13.67 -36.52 -9.13
CA PRO A 204 -14.33 -37.23 -10.24
C PRO A 204 -15.43 -38.23 -9.79
N ALA A 205 -15.58 -38.44 -8.48
CA ALA A 205 -16.58 -39.32 -7.87
C ALA A 205 -18.05 -38.92 -8.15
N LEU A 206 -18.34 -37.69 -8.60
CA LEU A 206 -19.70 -37.29 -8.99
C LEU A 206 -20.02 -37.53 -10.48
N GLU A 207 -19.02 -37.74 -11.35
CA GLU A 207 -19.26 -38.19 -12.73
C GLU A 207 -19.48 -39.70 -12.81
N GLU A 208 -18.88 -40.47 -11.90
CA GLU A 208 -19.11 -41.91 -11.78
C GLU A 208 -20.51 -42.26 -11.22
N ALA A 209 -21.19 -41.31 -10.57
CA ALA A 209 -22.58 -41.48 -10.16
C ALA A 209 -23.60 -41.30 -11.31
N ARG A 210 -23.19 -40.75 -12.46
CA ARG A 210 -24.00 -40.72 -13.70
C ARG A 210 -23.70 -41.87 -14.65
N ALA A 211 -22.57 -42.54 -14.49
CA ALA A 211 -22.32 -43.85 -15.08
C ALA A 211 -22.93 -44.93 -14.17
N ALA A 212 -24.27 -45.02 -14.14
CA ALA A 212 -24.91 -46.23 -13.67
C ALA A 212 -24.23 -47.43 -14.36
N PRO A 213 -23.80 -48.48 -13.64
CA PRO A 213 -23.42 -49.70 -14.33
C PRO A 213 -24.67 -50.09 -15.12
N THR A 214 -24.56 -50.10 -16.44
CA THR A 214 -25.56 -50.74 -17.27
C THR A 214 -25.48 -52.22 -16.92
N ARG A 215 -26.15 -52.61 -15.82
CA ARG A 215 -26.51 -53.99 -15.55
C ARG A 215 -27.16 -54.43 -16.85
N GLY A 216 -26.46 -55.28 -17.62
CA GLY A 216 -26.88 -55.69 -18.95
C GLY A 216 -28.35 -56.04 -18.87
N LYS A 217 -29.20 -55.20 -19.47
CA LYS A 217 -30.64 -55.38 -19.37
C LYS A 217 -30.93 -56.72 -20.01
N HIS A 218 -31.30 -57.72 -19.20
CA HIS A 218 -31.76 -58.99 -19.73
C HIS A 218 -32.86 -58.70 -20.76
N CYS A 219 -32.74 -59.28 -21.94
CA CYS A 219 -33.70 -59.11 -23.01
C CYS A 219 -35.07 -59.58 -22.50
N THR A 220 -36.08 -58.72 -22.56
CA THR A 220 -37.44 -59.02 -22.07
C THR A 220 -38.15 -60.08 -22.91
N HIS A 221 -37.65 -60.40 -24.11
CA HIS A 221 -38.22 -61.40 -25.02
C HIS A 221 -37.57 -62.77 -24.84
N CYS A 222 -36.24 -62.85 -24.80
CA CYS A 222 -35.57 -64.14 -24.64
C CYS A 222 -35.08 -64.41 -23.22
N GLY A 223 -34.88 -63.42 -22.35
CA GLY A 223 -34.30 -63.56 -21.00
C GLY A 223 -32.77 -63.66 -20.96
N GLY A 224 -32.09 -63.63 -22.11
CA GLY A 224 -30.62 -63.60 -22.20
C GLY A 224 -30.04 -62.19 -22.01
N SER A 225 -28.72 -62.05 -22.01
CA SER A 225 -28.07 -60.74 -21.92
C SER A 225 -28.38 -59.89 -23.16
N GLY A 226 -29.04 -58.75 -22.97
CA GLY A 226 -29.27 -57.74 -23.99
C GLY A 226 -28.31 -56.55 -23.82
N PRO A 227 -28.17 -55.69 -24.85
CA PRO A 227 -28.79 -55.74 -26.18
C PRO A 227 -28.16 -56.79 -27.11
N HIS A 228 -28.97 -57.44 -27.97
CA HIS A 228 -28.47 -58.38 -28.98
C HIS A 228 -27.90 -57.62 -30.17
N ARG A 229 -26.73 -58.02 -30.70
CA ARG A 229 -26.18 -57.47 -31.95
C ARG A 229 -27.05 -57.82 -33.18
N ASN A 230 -27.76 -58.94 -33.12
CA ASN A 230 -28.63 -59.46 -34.19
C ASN A 230 -30.09 -59.56 -33.70
N GLN A 231 -30.97 -60.17 -34.50
CA GLN A 231 -32.35 -60.45 -34.09
C GLN A 231 -32.40 -61.32 -32.82
N CYS A 232 -33.34 -60.99 -31.93
CA CYS A 232 -33.54 -61.70 -30.67
C CYS A 232 -33.86 -63.19 -30.92
N PRO A 233 -33.25 -64.14 -30.20
CA PRO A 233 -33.53 -65.58 -30.36
C PRO A 233 -35.01 -65.96 -30.16
N ALA A 234 -35.75 -65.15 -29.41
CA ALA A 234 -37.17 -65.39 -29.17
C ALA A 234 -38.08 -64.84 -30.29
N ARG A 235 -37.55 -64.11 -31.28
CA ARG A 235 -38.33 -63.59 -32.42
C ARG A 235 -38.84 -64.76 -33.25
N GLY A 236 -40.16 -64.82 -33.46
CA GLY A 236 -40.83 -65.94 -34.13
C GLY A 236 -41.11 -67.16 -33.24
N ALA A 237 -40.60 -67.20 -32.00
CA ALA A 237 -40.85 -68.32 -31.09
C ALA A 237 -42.22 -68.18 -30.41
N THR A 238 -42.99 -69.28 -30.37
CA THR A 238 -44.27 -69.34 -29.64
C THR A 238 -44.04 -69.73 -28.19
N CYS A 239 -44.57 -68.94 -27.27
CA CYS A 239 -44.42 -69.17 -25.84
C CYS A 239 -45.24 -70.39 -25.39
N GLY A 240 -44.58 -71.40 -24.84
CA GLY A 240 -45.25 -72.59 -24.29
C GLY A 240 -46.15 -72.34 -23.07
N ASN A 241 -46.14 -71.14 -22.48
CA ASN A 241 -47.01 -70.79 -21.34
C ASN A 241 -48.32 -70.09 -21.78
N CYS A 242 -48.24 -69.13 -22.71
CA CYS A 242 -49.41 -68.31 -23.11
C CYS A 242 -49.83 -68.48 -24.58
N GLY A 243 -49.05 -69.21 -25.38
CA GLY A 243 -49.32 -69.41 -26.81
C GLY A 243 -49.05 -68.20 -27.71
N LYS A 244 -48.60 -67.06 -27.16
CA LYS A 244 -48.26 -65.87 -27.96
C LYS A 244 -46.82 -65.93 -28.48
N MET A 245 -46.55 -65.29 -29.62
CA MET A 245 -45.24 -65.30 -30.26
C MET A 245 -44.26 -64.25 -29.68
N ASN A 246 -42.99 -64.31 -30.09
CA ASN A 246 -41.92 -63.35 -29.82
C ASN A 246 -41.35 -63.32 -28.39
N HIS A 247 -41.57 -64.36 -27.58
CA HIS A 247 -40.92 -64.50 -26.28
C HIS A 247 -40.87 -65.96 -25.80
N TYR A 248 -39.97 -66.27 -24.87
CA TYR A 248 -39.89 -67.58 -24.23
C TYR A 248 -40.74 -67.68 -22.96
N ALA A 249 -41.16 -68.90 -22.61
CA ALA A 249 -41.93 -69.19 -21.40
C ALA A 249 -41.27 -68.66 -20.11
N ARG A 250 -39.93 -68.64 -20.06
CA ARG A 250 -39.15 -68.16 -18.90
C ARG A 250 -39.29 -66.66 -18.61
N VAL A 251 -39.65 -65.84 -19.59
CA VAL A 251 -39.91 -64.39 -19.43
C VAL A 251 -41.38 -64.04 -19.69
N CYS A 252 -42.24 -65.05 -19.76
CA CYS A 252 -43.66 -64.86 -19.98
C CYS A 252 -44.30 -64.18 -18.77
N GLN A 253 -44.91 -63.02 -18.99
CA GLN A 253 -45.63 -62.28 -17.96
C GLN A 253 -47.08 -62.74 -17.77
N SER A 254 -47.57 -63.67 -18.60
CA SER A 254 -48.91 -64.24 -18.45
C SER A 254 -48.94 -65.25 -17.29
N ARG A 255 -49.99 -65.19 -16.47
CA ARG A 255 -50.22 -66.18 -15.40
C ARG A 255 -50.18 -67.60 -15.97
N ARG A 256 -49.48 -68.52 -15.30
CA ARG A 256 -49.36 -69.91 -15.75
C ARG A 256 -50.76 -70.51 -15.92
N ARG A 257 -51.05 -71.06 -17.09
CA ARG A 257 -52.25 -71.89 -17.28
C ARG A 257 -51.96 -73.22 -16.57
N THR A 258 -52.53 -73.42 -15.40
CA THR A 258 -52.60 -74.76 -14.79
C THR A 258 -53.44 -75.61 -15.72
N HIS A 259 -52.82 -76.53 -16.45
CA HIS A 259 -53.55 -77.60 -17.09
C HIS A 259 -54.12 -78.48 -15.96
N HIS A 260 -55.41 -78.31 -15.67
CA HIS A 260 -56.17 -79.37 -15.02
C HIS A 260 -56.19 -80.54 -16.00
N ARG A 261 -55.59 -81.65 -15.56
CA ARG A 261 -55.66 -82.92 -16.26
C ARG A 261 -57.05 -83.52 -16.09
#